data_AF-A0A521YFP4-F1
#
_entry.id   AF-A0A521YFP4-F1
#
_cell.length_a   1.000
_cell.length_b   1.000
_cell.length_c   1.000
_cell.angle_alpha   90.00
_cell.angle_beta   90.00
_cell.angle_gamma   90.00
#
_symmetry.space_group_name_H-M   'P 1'
#
loop_
_entity.id
_entity.type
_entity.pdbx_description
1 polymer ?
#
loop_
_entity_poly.entity_id
_entity_poly.type
_entity_poly.pdbx_seq_one_letter_code
_entity_poly.pdbx_strand_id
1 'polypeptide(L)'
;MATRQYKPSSNIPTVRLSNSRPFITQKAVLNSLHAQQIFERGYDMCANGLFSLTVVLRFIGTEEQAQAVETMVDDLLNKALDEIRQEIARMKEL
;
A
#
# COMPACT_ATOMS: atom_id res chain seq x y z
N MET A 1 9.91 -27.19 -14.04
CA MET A 1 9.67 -25.76 -13.77
C MET A 1 10.84 -24.98 -14.36
N ALA A 2 10.59 -24.11 -15.34
CA ALA A 2 11.65 -23.34 -15.99
C ALA A 2 12.06 -22.17 -15.10
N THR A 3 13.26 -22.23 -14.52
CA THR A 3 13.87 -21.13 -13.78
C THR A 3 14.37 -20.08 -14.79
N ARG A 4 13.59 -19.02 -14.99
CA ARG A 4 14.02 -17.87 -15.79
C ARG A 4 15.14 -17.16 -15.03
N GLN A 5 16.37 -17.27 -15.51
CA GLN A 5 17.52 -16.59 -14.92
C GLN A 5 17.31 -15.08 -14.99
N TYR A 6 17.21 -14.45 -13.82
CA TYR A 6 17.18 -13.00 -13.68
C TYR A 6 18.56 -12.45 -14.04
N LYS A 7 18.64 -11.64 -15.11
CA LYS A 7 19.85 -10.87 -15.45
C LYS A 7 19.76 -9.49 -14.80
N PRO A 8 20.66 -9.11 -13.87
CA PRO A 8 20.66 -7.78 -13.29
C PRO A 8 21.02 -6.74 -14.36
N SER A 9 20.25 -5.64 -14.39
CA SER A 9 20.55 -4.45 -15.22
C SER A 9 21.79 -3.76 -14.67
N SER A 10 22.77 -3.46 -15.52
CA SER A 10 24.08 -2.89 -15.16
C SER A 10 24.04 -1.44 -14.67
N ASN A 11 22.89 -0.76 -14.75
CA ASN A 11 22.80 0.69 -14.56
C ASN A 11 22.00 1.12 -13.32
N ILE A 12 21.61 0.19 -12.44
CA ILE A 12 20.96 0.52 -11.17
C ILE A 12 21.89 0.08 -10.04
N PRO A 13 22.37 1.00 -9.17
CA PRO A 13 23.17 0.62 -8.00
C PRO A 13 22.45 -0.44 -7.17
N THR A 14 22.93 -1.68 -7.23
CA THR A 14 22.37 -2.86 -6.57
C THR A 14 22.77 -2.91 -5.09
N VAL A 15 22.40 -1.88 -4.32
CA VAL A 15 22.47 -1.94 -2.83
C VAL A 15 21.31 -2.80 -2.27
N ARG A 16 20.33 -3.19 -3.09
CA ARG A 16 19.08 -3.86 -2.66
C ARG A 16 19.02 -5.37 -2.91
N LEU A 17 20.10 -6.14 -2.74
CA LEU A 17 20.09 -7.60 -2.96
C LEU A 17 20.02 -8.47 -1.69
N SER A 18 20.11 -7.91 -0.48
CA SER A 18 20.19 -8.73 0.75
C SER A 18 18.89 -8.86 1.55
N ASN A 19 17.85 -8.08 1.27
CA ASN A 19 16.66 -8.02 2.14
C ASN A 19 15.43 -8.62 1.45
N SER A 20 14.83 -9.64 2.06
CA SER A 20 13.55 -10.19 1.63
C SER A 20 12.44 -9.14 1.70
N ARG A 21 11.56 -9.09 0.69
CA ARG A 21 10.34 -8.29 0.72
C ARG A 21 9.19 -9.18 1.21
N PRO A 22 8.85 -9.14 2.51
CA PRO A 22 7.72 -9.92 3.00
C PRO A 22 6.46 -9.47 2.25
N PHE A 23 5.63 -10.44 1.86
CA PHE A 23 4.34 -10.19 1.24
C PHE A 23 3.29 -11.06 1.91
N ILE A 24 2.06 -10.58 1.89
CA ILE A 24 0.90 -11.31 2.39
C ILE A 24 -0.09 -11.41 1.24
N THR A 25 -0.60 -12.61 1.00
CA THR A 25 -1.71 -12.84 0.07
C THR A 25 -2.91 -13.29 0.87
N GLN A 26 -4.00 -12.53 0.79
CA GLN A 26 -5.23 -12.80 1.50
C GLN A 26 -6.41 -12.72 0.53
N LYS A 27 -7.29 -13.72 0.57
CA LYS A 27 -8.57 -13.67 -0.14
C LYS A 27 -9.58 -12.92 0.72
N ALA A 28 -10.12 -11.82 0.20
CA ALA A 28 -11.20 -11.06 0.83
C ALA A 28 -12.52 -11.30 0.08
N VAL A 29 -13.62 -11.47 0.83
CA VAL A 29 -14.98 -11.56 0.27
C VAL A 29 -15.69 -10.25 0.53
N LEU A 30 -16.17 -9.60 -0.54
CA LEU A 30 -16.90 -8.34 -0.47
C LEU A 30 -18.36 -8.58 -0.85
N ASN A 31 -19.28 -8.28 0.07
CA ASN A 31 -20.69 -8.63 -0.12
C ASN A 31 -21.48 -7.57 -0.90
N SER A 32 -21.13 -6.28 -0.77
CA SER A 32 -21.85 -5.19 -1.43
C SER A 32 -21.21 -4.83 -2.76
N LEU A 33 -22.05 -4.50 -3.75
CA LEU A 33 -21.59 -4.02 -5.06
C LEU A 33 -20.70 -2.77 -4.94
N HIS A 34 -21.05 -1.85 -4.04
CA HIS A 34 -20.26 -0.64 -3.81
C HIS A 34 -18.85 -0.95 -3.32
N ALA A 35 -18.70 -1.90 -2.37
CA ALA A 35 -17.39 -2.30 -1.89
C ALA A 35 -16.57 -2.99 -2.99
N GLN A 36 -17.21 -3.85 -3.78
CA GLN A 36 -16.56 -4.51 -4.94
C GLN A 36 -16.04 -3.48 -5.95
N GLN A 37 -16.85 -2.50 -6.33
CA GLN A 37 -16.48 -1.47 -7.30
C GLN A 37 -15.35 -0.56 -6.82
N ILE A 38 -15.36 -0.15 -5.54
CA ILE A 38 -14.27 0.65 -4.96
C ILE A 38 -12.99 -0.18 -4.92
N PHE A 39 -13.07 -1.44 -4.51
CA PHE A 39 -11.91 -2.32 -4.47
C PHE A 39 -11.30 -2.51 -5.86
N GLU A 40 -12.11 -2.85 -6.87
CA GLU A 40 -11.66 -3.08 -8.24
C GLU A 40 -10.97 -1.85 -8.87
N ARG A 41 -11.47 -0.64 -8.58
CA ARG A 41 -10.93 0.60 -9.17
C ARG A 41 -9.79 1.22 -8.36
N GLY A 42 -9.81 1.03 -7.04
CA GLY A 42 -8.98 1.78 -6.11
C GLY A 42 -7.83 0.98 -5.50
N TYR A 43 -7.99 -0.33 -5.29
CA TYR A 43 -7.04 -1.10 -4.47
C TYR A 43 -5.63 -1.13 -5.09
N ASP A 44 -5.52 -1.53 -6.36
CA ASP A 44 -4.21 -1.64 -7.02
C ASP A 44 -3.53 -0.26 -7.15
N MET A 45 -4.31 0.80 -7.38
CA MET A 45 -3.79 2.16 -7.43
C MET A 45 -3.22 2.58 -6.07
N CYS A 46 -3.95 2.35 -4.98
CA CYS A 46 -3.49 2.65 -3.62
C CYS A 46 -2.27 1.79 -3.22
N ALA A 47 -2.28 0.49 -3.51
CA ALA A 47 -1.19 -0.42 -3.19
C ALA A 47 0.11 -0.02 -3.92
N ASN A 48 0.03 0.32 -5.20
CA ASN A 48 1.17 0.81 -5.98
C ASN A 48 1.66 2.19 -5.50
N GLY A 49 0.74 3.07 -5.08
CA GLY A 49 1.06 4.35 -4.46
C GLY A 49 1.87 4.17 -3.17
N LEU A 50 1.37 3.34 -2.25
CA LEU A 50 2.05 3.01 -0.98
C LEU A 50 3.43 2.40 -1.22
N PHE A 51 3.55 1.47 -2.18
CA PHE A 51 4.85 0.91 -2.55
C PHE A 51 5.82 1.98 -3.08
N SER A 52 5.33 2.90 -3.92
CA SER A 52 6.15 3.97 -4.46
C SER A 52 6.63 4.93 -3.37
N LEU A 53 5.76 5.30 -2.44
CA LEU A 53 6.13 6.16 -1.31
C LEU A 53 7.13 5.49 -0.37
N THR A 54 6.95 4.20 -0.07
CA THR A 54 7.84 3.48 0.85
C THR A 54 9.20 3.13 0.25
N VAL A 55 9.31 2.95 -1.08
CA VAL A 55 10.54 2.49 -1.75
C VAL A 55 11.22 3.57 -2.58
N VAL A 56 10.47 4.33 -3.37
CA VAL A 56 11.00 5.33 -4.31
C VAL A 56 11.32 6.63 -3.59
N LEU A 57 10.47 7.09 -2.66
CA LEU A 57 10.75 8.32 -1.90
C LEU A 57 12.05 8.19 -1.10
N ARG A 58 12.25 7.05 -0.43
CA ARG A 58 13.51 6.73 0.28
C ARG A 58 14.74 6.60 -0.64
N PHE A 59 14.55 6.55 -1.95
CA PHE A 59 15.66 6.58 -2.91
C PHE A 59 16.05 8.00 -3.31
N ILE A 60 15.11 8.95 -3.30
CA ILE A 60 15.30 10.32 -3.81
C ILE A 60 15.35 11.39 -2.71
N GLY A 61 14.75 11.14 -1.54
CA GLY A 61 14.67 12.05 -0.41
C GLY A 61 15.42 11.53 0.82
N THR A 62 15.39 12.31 1.90
CA THR A 62 15.95 11.87 3.19
C THR A 62 14.99 10.94 3.92
N GLU A 63 15.49 10.17 4.89
CA GLU A 63 14.64 9.28 5.68
C GLU A 63 13.59 10.07 6.49
N GLU A 64 13.94 11.27 6.97
CA GLU A 64 13.01 12.14 7.69
C GLU A 64 11.87 12.61 6.80
N GLN A 65 12.15 12.94 5.53
CA GLN A 65 11.13 13.31 4.55
C GLN A 65 10.23 12.12 4.21
N ALA A 66 10.82 10.94 4.02
CA ALA A 66 10.06 9.72 3.77
C ALA A 66 9.13 9.39 4.94
N GLN A 67 9.65 9.44 6.17
CA GLN A 67 8.88 9.19 7.38
C GLN A 67 7.76 10.21 7.56
N ALA A 68 8.01 11.49 7.29
CA ALA A 68 6.97 12.52 7.36
C ALA A 68 5.81 12.25 6.38
N VAL A 69 6.11 11.77 5.17
CA VAL A 69 5.08 11.38 4.19
C VAL A 69 4.32 10.13 4.64
N GLU A 70 5.01 9.13 5.19
CA GLU A 70 4.35 7.95 5.75
C GLU A 70 3.37 8.33 6.87
N THR A 71 3.79 9.18 7.80
CA THR A 71 2.91 9.68 8.86
C THR A 71 1.67 10.39 8.30
N MET A 72 1.83 11.25 7.30
CA MET A 72 0.69 11.93 6.66
C MET A 72 -0.28 10.94 6.00
N VAL A 73 0.23 9.89 5.37
CA VAL A 73 -0.60 8.84 4.77
C VAL A 73 -1.35 8.05 5.85
N ASP A 74 -0.68 7.68 6.94
CA ASP A 74 -1.29 7.00 8.07
C ASP A 74 -2.39 7.85 8.71
N ASP A 75 -2.17 9.15 8.90
CA ASP A 75 -3.19 10.07 9.42
C ASP A 75 -4.44 10.12 8.54
N LEU A 76 -4.26 10.15 7.22
CA LEU A 76 -5.38 10.15 6.26
C LEU A 76 -6.15 8.81 6.28
N LEU A 77 -5.44 7.69 6.35
CA LEU A 77 -6.06 6.36 6.44
C LEU A 77 -6.82 6.18 7.76
N ASN A 78 -6.23 6.62 8.88
CA ASN A 78 -6.86 6.56 10.19
C ASN A 78 -8.12 7.44 10.24
N LYS A 79 -8.06 8.66 9.69
CA LYS A 79 -9.22 9.53 9.59
C LYS A 79 -10.36 8.88 8.80
N ALA A 80 -10.07 8.33 7.62
CA ALA A 80 -11.08 7.65 6.80
C ALA A 80 -11.68 6.43 7.53
N LEU A 81 -10.86 5.66 8.25
CA LEU A 81 -11.31 4.54 9.06
C LEU A 81 -12.24 4.98 10.20
N ASP A 82 -11.89 6.07 10.88
CA ASP A 82 -12.69 6.62 11.98
C ASP A 82 -14.03 7.15 11.48
N GLU A 83 -14.08 7.83 10.33
CA GLU A 83 -15.32 8.26 9.69
C GLU A 83 -16.23 7.07 9.35
N ILE A 84 -15.67 5.99 8.78
CA ILE A 84 -16.42 4.76 8.49
C ILE A 84 -16.98 4.14 9.78
N ARG A 85 -16.17 4.10 10.85
CA ARG A 85 -16.59 3.54 12.16
C ARG A 85 -17.69 4.36 12.82
N GLN A 86 -17.59 5.68 12.77
CA GLN A 86 -18.62 6.59 13.27
C GLN A 86 -19.94 6.39 12.52
N GLU A 87 -19.88 6.26 11.20
CA GLU A 87 -21.07 6.01 10.39
C GLU A 87 -21.72 4.65 10.72
N ILE A 88 -20.92 3.60 10.87
CA ILE A 88 -21.40 2.28 11.31
C ILE A 88 -22.08 2.36 12.68
N ALA A 89 -21.52 3.13 13.63
CA ALA A 89 -22.11 3.31 14.95
C ALA A 89 -23.45 4.03 14.87
N ARG A 90 -23.51 5.15 14.13
CA ARG A 90 -24.75 5.91 13.88
C ARG A 90 -25.85 5.03 13.28
N MET A 91 -25.51 4.20 12.29
CA MET A 91 -26.47 3.30 11.64
C MET A 91 -27.00 2.19 12.55
N LYS A 92 -26.28 1.82 13.62
CA LYS A 92 -26.74 0.80 14.59
C LYS A 92 -27.70 1.34 15.64
N GLU A 93 -27.72 2.66 15.83
CA GLU A 93 -28.62 3.34 16.76
C GLU A 93 -29.99 3.67 16.13
N LEU A 94 -30.12 3.50 14.80
CA LEU A 94 -31.35 3.62 14.02
C LEU A 94 -32.10 2.29 13.95
#